data_AF-A0A450TMK5-F1
#
_entry.id   AF-A0A450TMK5-F1
#
_cell.length_a   1.000
_cell.length_b   1.000
_cell.length_c   1.000
_cell.angle_alpha   90.00
_cell.angle_beta   90.00
_cell.angle_gamma   90.00
#
_symmetry.space_group_name_H-M   'P 1'
#
loop_
_entity.id
_entity.type
_entity.pdbx_description
1 polymer ?
#
loop_
_entity_poly.entity_id
_entity_poly.type
_entity_poly.pdbx_seq_one_letter_code
_entity_poly.pdbx_strand_id
1 'polypeptide(L)' 'MRRDIEALTTELIGLPKRERLEIARFLLFIDSRSSDSDDVESVWEEEITDRVHAVDAGTAIGLDYDTAMGELERRFAS' A
#
# COMPACT_ATOMS: atom_id res chain seq x y z
N MET A 1 -11.42 21.56 22.77
CA MET A 1 -12.84 21.63 22.34
C MET A 1 -13.18 20.33 21.64
N ARG A 2 -14.06 19.50 22.21
CA ARG A 2 -14.57 18.31 21.53
C ARG A 2 -15.68 18.80 20.59
N ARG A 3 -15.42 18.83 19.28
CA ARG A 3 -16.48 19.10 18.31
C ARG A 3 -17.38 17.87 18.22
N ASP A 4 -18.67 18.10 18.14
CA ASP A 4 -19.66 17.05 17.94
C ASP A 4 -19.51 16.45 16.53
N ILE A 5 -19.53 15.12 16.42
CA ILE A 5 -19.41 14.40 15.15
C ILE A 5 -20.58 14.73 14.23
N GLU A 6 -21.76 14.95 14.80
CA GLU A 6 -22.95 15.30 14.02
C GLU A 6 -22.82 16.70 13.39
N ALA A 7 -22.29 17.66 14.14
CA ALA A 7 -22.00 19.01 13.64
C ALA A 7 -20.92 18.99 12.55
N LEU A 8 -19.83 18.24 12.76
CA LEU A 8 -18.75 18.08 11.76
C LEU A 8 -19.24 17.41 10.48
N THR A 9 -20.08 16.39 10.61
CA THR A 9 -20.67 15.69 9.47
C THR A 9 -21.58 16.61 8.67
N THR A 10 -22.38 17.42 9.36
CA THR A 10 -23.25 18.42 8.73
C THR A 10 -22.43 19.46 7.95
N GLU A 11 -21.34 19.97 8.52
CA GLU A 11 -20.40 20.87 7.82
C GLU A 11 -19.79 20.20 6.58
N LEU A 12 -19.31 18.96 6.71
CA LEU A 12 -18.70 18.20 5.61
C LEU A 12 -19.67 17.93 4.46
N ILE A 13 -20.91 17.53 4.75
CA ILE A 13 -21.93 17.25 3.71
C ILE A 13 -22.28 18.53 2.95
N GLY A 14 -22.28 19.69 3.62
CA GLY A 14 -22.57 21.00 3.02
C GLY A 14 -21.54 21.49 2.00
N LEU A 15 -20.33 20.94 1.99
CA LEU A 15 -19.26 21.36 1.06
C LEU A 15 -19.54 20.92 -0.39
N PRO A 16 -18.97 21.62 -1.40
CA PRO A 16 -18.96 21.13 -2.77
C PRO A 16 -18.33 19.73 -2.90
N LYS A 17 -18.82 18.93 -3.86
CA LYS A 17 -18.34 17.54 -4.07
C LYS A 17 -16.81 17.44 -4.17
N ARG A 18 -16.18 18.39 -4.85
CA ARG A 18 -14.72 18.42 -5.01
C ARG A 18 -13.99 18.54 -3.68
N GLU A 19 -14.42 19.46 -2.81
CA GLU A 19 -13.82 19.68 -1.49
C GLU A 19 -14.03 18.48 -0.58
N ARG A 20 -15.22 17.87 -0.59
CA ARG A 20 -15.48 16.62 0.14
C ARG A 20 -14.54 15.49 -0.26
N LEU A 21 -14.30 15.33 -1.57
CA LEU A 21 -13.38 14.31 -2.09
C LEU A 21 -11.92 14.61 -1.71
N GLU A 22 -11.50 15.87 -1.72
CA GLU A 22 -10.16 16.23 -1.26
C GLU A 22 -9.96 15.93 0.22
N ILE A 23 -10.94 16.26 1.07
CA ILE A 23 -10.88 15.96 2.50
C ILE A 23 -10.84 14.43 2.72
N ALA A 24 -11.69 13.67 2.02
CA ALA A 24 -11.64 12.20 2.10
C ALA A 24 -10.26 11.63 1.70
N ARG A 25 -9.67 12.15 0.62
CA ARG A 25 -8.31 11.77 0.20
C ARG A 25 -7.28 12.06 1.30
N PHE A 26 -7.34 13.24 1.92
CA PHE A 26 -6.42 13.61 2.99
C PHE A 26 -6.57 12.72 4.23
N LEU A 27 -7.80 12.42 4.64
CA LEU A 27 -8.05 11.54 5.79
C LEU A 27 -7.51 10.13 5.54
N LEU A 28 -7.79 9.55 4.36
CA LEU A 28 -7.26 8.25 3.96
C LEU A 28 -5.73 8.21 3.95
N PHE A 29 -5.08 9.28 3.49
CA PHE A 29 -3.61 9.38 3.47
C PHE A 29 -2.98 9.55 4.87
N ILE A 30 -3.72 10.11 5.83
CA ILE A 30 -3.24 10.21 7.22
C ILE A 30 -3.38 8.86 7.91
N ASP A 31 -4.52 8.19 7.76
CA ASP A 31 -4.77 6.88 8.37
C ASP A 31 -3.89 5.78 7.76
N SER A 32 -3.55 5.87 6.47
CA SER A 32 -2.59 4.96 5.82
C SER A 32 -1.17 5.09 6.36
N ARG A 33 -0.88 6.14 7.14
CA ARG A 33 0.40 6.35 7.83
C ARG A 33 0.31 6.02 9.33
N SER A 34 -0.78 5.37 9.76
CA SER A 34 -0.88 4.89 11.14
C SER A 34 0.20 3.85 11.43
N SER A 35 0.58 3.77 12.70
CA SER A 35 1.78 3.21 13.33
C SER A 35 2.23 1.78 12.97
N ASP A 36 1.49 1.07 12.11
CA ASP A 36 1.97 -0.17 11.48
C ASP A 36 2.92 0.12 10.30
N SER A 37 3.00 1.37 9.81
CA SER A 37 3.84 1.73 8.66
C SER A 37 5.35 1.69 8.94
N ASP A 38 5.78 2.00 10.17
CA ASP A 38 7.21 1.97 10.54
C ASP A 38 7.76 0.53 10.52
N ASP A 39 6.92 -0.45 10.84
CA ASP A 39 7.25 -1.89 10.74
C ASP A 39 7.29 -2.34 9.29
N VAL A 40 6.32 -1.91 8.47
CA VAL A 40 6.27 -2.26 7.04
C VAL A 40 7.51 -1.79 6.30
N GLU A 41 7.94 -0.54 6.48
CA GLU A 41 9.12 -0.01 5.79
C GLU A 41 10.41 -0.74 6.22
N SER A 42 10.52 -1.08 7.52
CA SER A 42 11.63 -1.86 8.04
C SER A 42 11.66 -3.30 7.49
N VAL A 43 10.51 -3.96 7.42
CA VAL A 43 10.37 -5.32 6.84
C VAL A 43 10.69 -5.32 5.35
N TRP A 44 10.31 -4.26 4.61
CA TRP A 44 10.68 -4.12 3.21
C TRP A 44 12.19 -3.89 3.03
N GLU A 45 12.82 -3.06 3.86
CA GLU A 45 14.27 -2.87 3.81
C GLU A 45 15.05 -4.16 4.11
N GLU A 46 14.61 -4.93 5.11
CA GLU A 46 15.19 -6.25 5.42
C GLU A 46 15.08 -7.18 4.21
N GLU A 47 13.89 -7.28 3.62
CA GLU A 47 13.64 -8.15 2.47
C GLU A 47 14.45 -7.78 1.23
N ILE A 48 14.55 -6.48 0.91
CA ILE A 48 15.35 -6.00 -0.22
C ILE A 48 16.83 -6.32 0.03
N THR A 49 17.32 -6.06 1.24
CA THR A 49 18.70 -6.34 1.62
C THR A 49 19.04 -7.82 1.47
N ASP A 50 18.18 -8.70 1.98
CA ASP A 50 18.33 -10.15 1.89
C ASP A 50 18.34 -10.63 0.43
N ARG A 51 17.44 -10.09 -0.41
CA ARG A 51 17.39 -10.44 -1.84
C ARG A 51 18.63 -9.99 -2.59
N VAL A 52 19.15 -8.80 -2.32
CA VAL A 52 20.41 -8.31 -2.91
C VAL A 52 21.56 -9.22 -2.47
N HIS A 53 21.65 -9.55 -1.18
CA HIS A 53 22.67 -10.45 -0.66
C HIS A 53 22.62 -11.85 -1.28
N ALA A 54 21.43 -12.40 -1.52
CA ALA A 54 21.27 -13.70 -2.17
C ALA A 54 21.79 -13.69 -3.62
N VAL A 55 21.61 -12.57 -4.34
CA VAL A 55 22.17 -12.39 -5.68
C VAL A 55 23.69 -12.33 -5.62
N ASP A 56 24.24 -11.48 -4.74
CA ASP A 56 25.69 -11.31 -4.59
C ASP A 56 26.40 -12.60 -4.14
N ALA A 57 25.76 -13.38 -3.28
CA ALA A 57 26.25 -14.68 -2.81
C ALA A 57 26.05 -15.81 -3.84
N GLY A 58 25.36 -15.55 -4.95
CA GLY A 58 25.04 -16.56 -5.97
C GLY A 58 24.07 -17.64 -5.48
N THR A 59 23.32 -17.38 -4.41
CA THR A 59 22.32 -18.31 -3.85
C THR A 59 20.90 -18.01 -4.35
N ALA A 60 20.69 -16.87 -5.00
CA ALA A 60 19.43 -16.51 -5.63
C ALA A 60 19.04 -17.53 -6.72
N ILE A 61 17.80 -18.00 -6.65
CA ILE A 61 17.22 -18.91 -7.65
C ILE A 61 16.43 -18.07 -8.66
N GLY A 62 16.89 -18.05 -9.91
CA GLY A 62 16.15 -17.46 -11.01
C GLY A 62 15.12 -18.43 -11.59
N LEU A 63 14.02 -17.90 -12.10
CA LEU A 63 13.07 -18.63 -12.93
C LEU A 63 13.16 -18.09 -14.36
N ASP A 64 13.18 -19.01 -15.33
CA ASP A 64 13.13 -18.64 -16.74
C ASP A 64 11.81 -17.91 -17.07
N TYR A 65 11.90 -16.90 -17.94
CA TYR A 65 10.77 -16.01 -18.24
C TYR A 65 9.59 -16.77 -18.86
N ASP A 66 9.84 -17.62 -19.86
CA ASP A 66 8.78 -18.35 -20.55
C ASP A 66 8.10 -19.34 -19.60
N THR A 67 8.90 -19.94 -18.72
CA THR A 67 8.39 -20.82 -17.65
C THR A 67 7.48 -20.05 -16.67
N ALA A 68 7.93 -18.88 -16.20
CA ALA A 68 7.17 -18.03 -15.28
C ALA A 68 5.84 -17.57 -15.91
N MET A 69 5.88 -17.11 -17.16
CA MET A 69 4.69 -16.64 -17.88
C MET A 69 3.71 -17.78 -18.15
N GLY A 70 4.19 -18.95 -18.56
CA GLY A 70 3.33 -20.12 -18.78
C GLY A 70 2.63 -20.59 -17.50
N GLU A 71 3.28 -20.46 -16.33
CA GLU A 71 2.62 -20.73 -15.05
C GLU A 71 1.52 -19.73 -14.72
N LEU A 72 1.77 -18.43 -14.93
CA LEU A 72 0.79 -17.38 -14.70
C LEU A 72 -0.42 -17.53 -15.63
N GLU A 73 -0.19 -17.74 -16.92
CA GLU A 73 -1.25 -17.96 -17.90
C GLU A 73 -2.12 -19.17 -17.51
N ARG A 74 -1.50 -20.31 -17.15
CA ARG A 74 -2.25 -21.50 -16.71
C ARG A 74 -3.03 -21.28 -15.42
N ARG A 75 -2.51 -20.47 -14.50
CA ARG A 75 -3.14 -20.21 -13.20
C ARG A 75 -4.30 -19.22 -13.31
N PHE A 76 -4.23 -18.28 -14.25
CA PHE A 76 -5.17 -17.17 -14.38
C PHE A 76 -5.93 -17.14 -15.70
N ALA A 77 -5.79 -18.15 -16.56
CA ALA A 77 -6.65 -18.34 -17.73
C ALA A 77 -8.09 -18.62 -17.27
N SER A 78 -8.88 -17.56 -17.21
CA SER A 78 -10.34 -17.58 -17.10
C SER A 78 -10.96 -17.02 -18.37
#